data_AF-A0A852ACC6-F1
#
_entry.id   AF-A0A852ACC6-F1
#
_cell.length_a   1.000
_cell.length_b   1.000
_cell.length_c   1.000
_cell.angle_alpha   90.00
_cell.angle_beta   90.00
_cell.angle_gamma   90.00
#
_symmetry.space_group_name_H-M   'P 1'
#
loop_
_entity.id
_entity.type
_entity.pdbx_description
1 polymer ?
#
loop_
_entity_poly.entity_id
_entity_poly.type
_entity_poly.pdbx_seq_one_letter_code
_entity_poly.pdbx_strand_id
1 'polypeptide(L)'
;PAELVCNRTFDKFSCWPDTLPNSTASVPCPWFLPWYQKVKHRHVFKTCGPDGQWVTGPRGQSLRDATQCEQDDEDLKAQEKFAKTYGSFKVMYTVGYSVSLCALLLALALLLGFSKLHCMRNYIHMNLFASFILKGVSVLVIDALLKTHYSDKIDGYNVQVWLSDEAAAGCRAATVFMQYGIVANYCWLLVEGIYLHNLLVVAVFSERSYFTLYLCIGWGAPMLFLIPWVIVKFLYENIQCWSTNNNMGFWWILRFPVFLAILINFFIFIRIIQILVSKLRAHQMRYTDYKFRWVLAVAPPLCPRLCAHRAPSRRLARSTLTLIPLLGIHEVVFAFITDEHAQGTLRYVKLFFDLFLSSFQGLLVAILYCFVNKEV
;
A
#
# COMPACT_ATOMS: atom_id res chain seq x y z
N PRO A 1 -64.21 -0.29 30.35
CA PRO A 1 -63.31 0.86 30.08
C PRO A 1 -61.92 0.35 29.66
N ALA A 2 -61.44 0.73 28.49
CA ALA A 2 -60.05 0.44 28.12
C ALA A 2 -59.14 1.21 29.09
N GLU A 3 -58.18 0.53 29.71
CA GLU A 3 -57.20 1.17 30.58
C GLU A 3 -56.42 2.22 29.78
N LEU A 4 -56.23 3.41 30.37
CA LEU A 4 -55.38 4.44 29.78
C LEU A 4 -53.96 3.87 29.74
N VAL A 5 -53.39 3.70 28.55
CA VAL A 5 -52.04 3.17 28.34
C VAL A 5 -51.32 3.97 27.27
N CYS A 6 -50.00 4.06 27.37
CA CYS A 6 -49.17 4.45 26.26
C CYS A 6 -49.19 3.35 25.21
N ASN A 7 -49.75 3.65 24.03
CA ASN A 7 -49.84 2.72 22.92
C ASN A 7 -48.45 2.22 22.47
N ARG A 8 -48.38 0.95 22.06
CA ARG A 8 -47.21 0.36 21.42
C ARG A 8 -46.74 1.19 20.23
N THR A 9 -45.45 1.45 20.15
CA THR A 9 -44.87 2.27 19.08
C THR A 9 -43.50 1.75 18.67
N PHE A 10 -43.16 1.98 17.40
CA PHE A 10 -41.80 1.79 16.89
C PHE A 10 -41.18 3.15 16.61
N ASP A 11 -40.06 3.44 17.27
CA ASP A 11 -39.41 4.74 17.25
C ASP A 11 -38.15 4.78 16.37
N LYS A 12 -38.09 3.86 15.39
CA LYS A 12 -36.95 3.59 14.50
C LYS A 12 -35.69 3.04 15.20
N PHE A 13 -35.76 2.75 16.51
CA PHE A 13 -34.67 2.17 17.27
C PHE A 13 -35.09 0.87 17.96
N SER A 14 -36.24 0.86 18.63
CA SER A 14 -36.77 -0.29 19.35
C SER A 14 -38.30 -0.35 19.26
N CYS A 15 -38.85 -1.55 19.42
CA CYS A 15 -40.29 -1.75 19.52
C CYS A 15 -40.71 -1.66 20.99
N TRP A 16 -41.65 -0.76 21.31
CA TRP A 16 -42.14 -0.53 22.67
C TRP A 16 -43.51 -1.18 22.86
N PRO A 17 -43.70 -1.98 23.93
CA PRO A 17 -45.00 -2.57 24.25
C PRO A 17 -45.95 -1.53 24.86
N ASP A 18 -47.24 -1.90 24.95
CA ASP A 18 -48.23 -1.09 25.67
C ASP A 18 -47.82 -0.96 27.15
N THR A 19 -47.77 0.27 27.66
CA THR A 19 -47.19 0.58 28.98
C THR A 19 -48.13 1.44 29.80
N LEU A 20 -48.23 1.18 31.10
CA LEU A 20 -49.09 1.94 32.00
C LEU A 20 -48.61 3.40 32.17
N PRO A 21 -49.52 4.36 32.39
CA PRO A 21 -49.17 5.75 32.67
C PRO A 21 -48.25 5.87 33.87
N ASN A 22 -47.37 6.87 33.85
CA ASN A 22 -46.42 7.15 34.93
C ASN A 22 -45.48 5.96 35.26
N SER A 23 -45.19 5.12 34.26
CA SER A 23 -44.25 4.00 34.37
C SER A 23 -43.22 4.03 33.24
N THR A 24 -42.09 3.36 33.47
CA THR A 24 -40.99 3.27 32.50
C THR A 24 -40.96 1.86 31.92
N ALA A 25 -41.05 1.77 30.60
CA ALA A 25 -40.84 0.54 29.86
C ALA A 25 -39.35 0.27 29.70
N SER A 26 -38.94 -0.99 29.85
CA SER A 26 -37.58 -1.45 29.54
C SER A 26 -37.63 -2.55 28.47
N VAL A 27 -36.72 -2.44 27.49
CA VAL A 27 -36.57 -3.43 26.42
C VAL A 27 -35.08 -3.74 26.22
N PRO A 28 -34.70 -4.96 25.85
CA PRO A 28 -33.29 -5.28 25.62
C PRO A 28 -32.71 -4.46 24.46
N CYS A 29 -31.40 -4.22 24.47
CA CYS A 29 -30.73 -3.51 23.37
C CYS A 29 -31.01 -4.20 22.01
N PRO A 30 -31.17 -3.44 20.91
CA PRO A 30 -31.46 -4.02 19.61
C PRO A 30 -30.35 -4.92 19.06
N TRP A 31 -30.74 -6.06 18.47
CA TRP A 31 -29.82 -7.06 17.93
C TRP A 31 -29.08 -6.62 16.65
N PHE A 32 -29.58 -5.60 15.96
CA PHE A 32 -28.96 -5.07 14.73
C PHE A 32 -27.72 -4.20 15.00
N LEU A 33 -27.43 -3.86 16.27
CA LEU A 33 -26.27 -3.06 16.63
C LEU A 33 -24.96 -3.84 16.37
N PRO A 34 -23.93 -3.24 15.74
CA PRO A 34 -22.66 -3.92 15.46
C PRO A 34 -21.94 -4.44 16.72
N TRP A 35 -22.13 -3.79 17.86
CA TRP A 35 -21.57 -4.16 19.17
C TRP A 35 -22.58 -4.89 20.08
N TYR A 36 -23.66 -5.44 19.52
CA TYR A 36 -24.73 -6.11 20.28
C TYR A 36 -24.20 -7.14 21.28
N GLN A 37 -23.17 -7.92 20.93
CA GLN A 37 -22.61 -8.93 21.83
C GLN A 37 -22.08 -8.35 23.15
N LYS A 38 -21.60 -7.09 23.15
CA LYS A 38 -21.15 -6.40 24.37
C LYS A 38 -22.31 -5.86 25.21
N VAL A 39 -23.41 -5.49 24.55
CA VAL A 39 -24.58 -4.83 25.18
C VAL A 39 -25.80 -5.74 25.30
N LYS A 40 -25.67 -7.04 24.99
CA LYS A 40 -26.78 -8.01 24.97
C LYS A 40 -27.56 -8.09 26.29
N HIS A 41 -26.88 -7.88 27.41
CA HIS A 41 -27.46 -7.94 28.76
C HIS A 41 -28.03 -6.59 29.25
N ARG A 42 -27.94 -5.55 28.43
CA ARG A 42 -28.30 -4.18 28.76
C ARG A 42 -29.65 -3.81 28.14
N HIS A 43 -30.27 -2.74 28.65
CA HIS A 43 -31.64 -2.37 28.31
C HIS A 43 -31.74 -0.89 27.90
N VAL A 44 -32.73 -0.59 27.06
CA VAL A 44 -33.16 0.76 26.69
C VAL A 44 -34.42 1.07 27.49
N PHE A 45 -34.55 2.32 27.94
CA PHE A 45 -35.68 2.76 28.75
C PHE A 45 -36.48 3.87 28.05
N LYS A 46 -37.79 3.86 28.26
CA LYS A 46 -38.69 4.91 27.77
C LYS A 46 -39.83 5.14 28.76
N THR A 47 -40.10 6.40 29.06
CA THR A 47 -41.06 6.78 30.09
C THR A 47 -42.41 7.14 29.48
N CYS A 48 -43.48 6.57 30.03
CA CYS A 48 -44.86 6.91 29.74
C CYS A 48 -45.32 8.03 30.70
N GLY A 49 -45.85 9.12 30.14
CA GLY A 49 -46.37 10.25 30.90
C GLY A 49 -47.68 9.92 31.65
N PRO A 50 -48.13 10.81 32.54
CA PRO A 50 -49.40 10.64 33.26
C PRO A 50 -50.63 10.81 32.35
N ASP A 51 -50.46 11.43 31.19
CA ASP A 51 -51.47 11.67 30.15
C ASP A 51 -51.70 10.44 29.23
N GLY A 52 -50.99 9.34 29.45
CA GLY A 52 -51.02 8.16 28.59
C GLY A 52 -50.32 8.37 27.25
N GLN A 53 -49.45 9.39 27.15
CA GLN A 53 -48.59 9.63 26.00
C GLN A 53 -47.13 9.39 26.35
N TRP A 54 -46.34 9.01 25.34
CA TRP A 54 -44.89 8.86 25.52
C TRP A 54 -44.24 10.22 25.74
N VAL A 55 -43.29 10.30 26.68
CA VAL A 55 -42.53 11.53 26.90
C VAL A 55 -41.75 11.90 25.64
N THR A 56 -41.95 13.12 25.15
CA THR A 56 -41.26 13.67 23.97
C THR A 56 -40.23 14.71 24.36
N GLY A 57 -39.15 14.81 23.58
CA GLY A 57 -38.14 15.85 23.73
C GLY A 57 -38.63 17.24 23.28
N PRO A 58 -37.79 18.28 23.40
CA PRO A 58 -38.16 19.68 23.18
C PRO A 58 -38.62 20.02 21.75
N ARG A 59 -38.40 19.12 20.77
CA ARG A 59 -38.83 19.28 19.36
C ARG A 59 -39.86 18.23 18.92
N GLY A 60 -40.58 17.61 19.86
CA GLY A 60 -41.57 16.55 19.55
C GLY A 60 -40.95 15.21 19.13
N GLN A 61 -39.63 15.07 19.22
CA GLN A 61 -38.90 13.82 18.96
C GLN A 61 -39.11 12.82 20.11
N SER A 62 -39.21 11.52 19.80
CA SER A 62 -39.35 10.47 20.82
C SER A 62 -38.15 10.47 21.77
N LEU A 63 -38.37 10.66 23.07
CA LEU A 63 -37.30 10.61 24.06
C LEU A 63 -37.12 9.17 24.56
N ARG A 64 -35.88 8.68 24.57
CA ARG A 64 -35.49 7.37 25.11
C ARG A 64 -34.15 7.49 25.80
N ASP A 65 -33.94 6.71 26.85
CA ASP A 65 -32.64 6.55 27.49
C ASP A 65 -31.98 5.28 26.93
N ALA A 66 -31.00 5.49 26.05
CA ALA A 66 -30.23 4.44 25.38
C ALA A 66 -28.78 4.38 25.87
N THR A 67 -28.44 5.05 26.97
CA THR A 67 -27.07 5.16 27.50
C THR A 67 -26.42 3.79 27.74
N GLN A 68 -27.20 2.77 28.12
CA GLN A 68 -26.67 1.42 28.30
C GLN A 68 -26.38 0.67 26.99
N CYS A 69 -26.95 1.10 25.87
CA CYS A 69 -26.73 0.47 24.55
C CYS A 69 -25.74 1.24 23.68
N GLU A 70 -25.23 2.39 24.17
CA GLU A 70 -24.17 3.14 23.52
C GLU A 70 -22.83 2.38 23.58
N GLN A 71 -21.95 2.70 22.64
CA GLN A 71 -20.61 2.14 22.59
C GLN A 71 -19.77 2.76 23.71
N ASP A 72 -18.93 1.95 24.37
CA ASP A 72 -18.07 2.42 25.46
C ASP A 72 -17.14 3.56 24.97
N ASP A 73 -17.03 4.63 25.78
CA ASP A 73 -16.21 5.81 25.44
C ASP A 73 -14.75 5.48 25.12
N GLU A 74 -14.19 4.48 25.81
CA GLU A 74 -12.82 4.02 25.59
C GLU A 74 -12.63 3.39 24.21
N ASP A 75 -13.62 2.59 23.76
CA ASP A 75 -13.61 2.02 22.41
C ASP A 75 -13.77 3.13 21.36
N LEU A 76 -14.62 4.13 21.62
CA LEU A 76 -14.84 5.27 20.75
C LEU A 76 -13.55 6.10 20.58
N LYS A 77 -12.86 6.40 21.68
CA LYS A 77 -11.56 7.10 21.68
C LYS A 77 -10.48 6.30 20.95
N ALA A 78 -10.45 4.99 21.15
CA ALA A 78 -9.50 4.11 20.46
C ALA A 78 -9.73 4.11 18.94
N GLN A 79 -11.00 4.06 18.52
CA GLN A 79 -11.39 4.12 17.11
C GLN A 79 -11.08 5.49 16.49
N GLU A 80 -11.31 6.59 17.21
CA GLU A 80 -10.97 7.94 16.75
C GLU A 80 -9.45 8.10 16.57
N LYS A 81 -8.66 7.63 17.54
CA LYS A 81 -7.20 7.63 17.45
C LYS A 81 -6.71 6.82 16.24
N PHE A 82 -7.30 5.64 16.01
CA PHE A 82 -7.02 4.81 14.84
C PHE A 82 -7.33 5.53 13.53
N ALA A 83 -8.51 6.14 13.43
CA ALA A 83 -8.95 6.90 12.25
C ALA A 83 -8.01 8.08 11.96
N LYS A 84 -7.59 8.81 13.00
CA LYS A 84 -6.63 9.92 12.87
C LYS A 84 -5.27 9.45 12.36
N THR A 85 -4.73 8.36 12.92
CA THR A 85 -3.45 7.78 12.46
C THR A 85 -3.52 7.32 11.01
N TYR A 86 -4.59 6.61 10.62
CA TYR A 86 -4.78 6.17 9.25
C TYR A 86 -4.93 7.36 8.28
N GLY A 87 -5.64 8.42 8.70
CA GLY A 87 -5.73 9.67 7.96
C GLY A 87 -4.37 10.31 7.70
N SER A 88 -3.46 10.31 8.68
CA SER A 88 -2.08 10.79 8.50
C SER A 88 -1.29 9.95 7.48
N PHE A 89 -1.41 8.62 7.53
CA PHE A 89 -0.76 7.75 6.54
C PHE A 89 -1.30 7.99 5.13
N LYS A 90 -2.60 8.21 5.00
CA LYS A 90 -3.26 8.56 3.74
C LYS A 90 -2.69 9.82 3.12
N VAL A 91 -2.57 10.91 3.89
CA VAL A 91 -1.96 12.15 3.39
C VAL A 91 -0.52 11.92 2.96
N MET A 92 0.26 11.17 3.75
CA MET A 92 1.67 10.89 3.46
C MET A 92 1.86 10.15 2.13
N TYR A 93 1.20 9.00 1.91
CA TYR A 93 1.40 8.26 0.67
C TYR A 93 0.79 8.99 -0.53
N THR A 94 -0.31 9.74 -0.35
CA THR A 94 -0.92 10.51 -1.44
C THR A 94 0.02 11.61 -1.94
N VAL A 95 0.66 12.35 -1.03
CA VAL A 95 1.71 13.32 -1.39
C VAL A 95 2.90 12.62 -2.05
N GLY A 96 3.37 11.49 -1.49
CA GLY A 96 4.49 10.72 -2.04
C GLY A 96 4.24 10.27 -3.49
N TYR A 97 3.12 9.60 -3.74
CA TYR A 97 2.75 9.15 -5.08
C TYR A 97 2.52 10.32 -6.04
N SER A 98 1.94 11.43 -5.60
CA SER A 98 1.73 12.60 -6.47
C SER A 98 3.05 13.21 -6.94
N VAL A 99 4.01 13.40 -6.02
CA VAL A 99 5.35 13.90 -6.35
C VAL A 99 6.10 12.91 -7.25
N SER A 100 6.00 11.60 -6.93
CA SER A 100 6.59 10.55 -7.75
C SER A 100 6.02 10.52 -9.16
N LEU A 101 4.71 10.67 -9.35
CA LEU A 101 4.06 10.69 -10.65
C LEU A 101 4.55 11.87 -11.50
N CYS A 102 4.61 13.07 -10.93
CA CYS A 102 5.14 14.24 -11.64
C CYS A 102 6.58 14.00 -12.13
N ALA A 103 7.45 13.48 -11.26
CA ALA A 103 8.84 13.18 -11.62
C ALA A 103 8.95 12.09 -12.70
N LEU A 104 8.15 11.02 -12.60
CA LEU A 104 8.15 9.92 -13.56
C LEU A 104 7.61 10.34 -14.93
N LEU A 105 6.56 11.14 -14.98
CA LEU A 105 6.01 11.68 -16.23
C LEU A 105 7.03 12.58 -16.94
N LEU A 106 7.72 13.45 -16.19
CA LEU A 106 8.80 14.27 -16.72
C LEU A 106 9.96 13.40 -17.24
N ALA A 107 10.40 12.41 -16.48
CA ALA A 107 11.47 11.50 -16.90
C ALA A 107 11.08 10.70 -18.16
N LEU A 108 9.84 10.19 -18.22
CA LEU A 108 9.34 9.47 -19.38
C LEU A 108 9.26 10.38 -20.62
N ALA A 109 8.80 11.64 -20.45
CA ALA A 109 8.76 12.62 -21.54
C ALA A 109 10.15 12.95 -22.08
N LEU A 110 11.16 13.09 -21.22
CA LEU A 110 12.56 13.30 -21.64
C LEU A 110 13.09 12.10 -22.43
N LEU A 111 12.91 10.87 -21.92
CA LEU A 111 13.39 9.66 -22.60
C LEU A 111 12.68 9.39 -23.94
N LEU A 112 11.39 9.73 -24.05
CA LEU A 112 10.63 9.63 -25.31
C LEU A 112 10.99 10.74 -26.31
N GLY A 113 11.27 11.95 -25.83
CA GLY A 113 11.53 13.12 -26.68
C GLY A 113 12.90 13.08 -27.36
N PHE A 114 13.92 12.56 -26.67
CA PHE A 114 15.27 12.47 -27.22
C PHE A 114 15.50 11.11 -27.91
N SER A 115 15.27 11.07 -29.22
CA SER A 115 15.50 9.86 -30.04
C SER A 115 16.92 9.28 -29.94
N LYS A 116 17.91 10.11 -29.57
CA LYS A 116 19.30 9.70 -29.30
C LYS A 116 19.44 8.79 -28.07
N LEU A 117 18.47 8.77 -27.16
CA LEU A 117 18.45 7.97 -25.94
C LEU A 117 17.68 6.65 -26.10
N HIS A 118 17.14 6.34 -27.29
CA HIS A 118 16.43 5.08 -27.54
C HIS A 118 17.40 3.89 -27.65
N CYS A 119 17.81 3.37 -26.50
CA CYS A 119 18.61 2.14 -26.35
C CYS A 119 17.80 1.07 -25.61
N MET A 120 18.15 -0.21 -25.78
CA MET A 120 17.46 -1.35 -25.12
C MET A 120 17.40 -1.19 -23.59
N ARG A 121 18.47 -0.69 -22.96
CA ARG A 121 18.50 -0.36 -21.53
C ARG A 121 17.42 0.67 -21.17
N ASN A 122 17.31 1.73 -21.97
CA ASN A 122 16.37 2.81 -21.74
C ASN A 122 14.92 2.36 -22.01
N TYR A 123 14.68 1.43 -22.93
CA TYR A 123 13.36 0.80 -23.10
C TYR A 123 12.90 0.03 -21.85
N ILE A 124 13.81 -0.69 -21.17
CA ILE A 124 13.48 -1.37 -19.91
C ILE A 124 13.14 -0.34 -18.82
N HIS A 125 13.93 0.73 -18.69
CA HIS A 125 13.64 1.81 -17.74
C HIS A 125 12.32 2.53 -18.06
N MET A 126 11.98 2.75 -19.33
CA MET A 126 10.69 3.35 -19.72
C MET A 126 9.50 2.47 -19.33
N ASN A 127 9.58 1.15 -19.53
CA ASN A 127 8.54 0.22 -19.10
C ASN A 127 8.45 0.13 -17.57
N LEU A 128 9.59 0.17 -16.86
CA LEU A 128 9.60 0.25 -15.41
C LEU A 128 8.92 1.54 -14.92
N PHE A 129 9.23 2.69 -15.51
CA PHE A 129 8.56 3.96 -15.19
C PHE A 129 7.07 3.89 -15.46
N ALA A 130 6.65 3.30 -16.59
CA ALA A 130 5.25 3.07 -16.90
C ALA A 130 4.56 2.20 -15.84
N SER A 131 5.22 1.17 -15.31
CA SER A 131 4.69 0.34 -14.22
C SER A 131 4.49 1.13 -12.91
N PHE A 132 5.42 2.03 -12.57
CA PHE A 132 5.28 2.91 -11.41
C PHE A 132 4.17 3.95 -11.60
N ILE A 133 4.02 4.49 -12.81
CA ILE A 133 2.93 5.40 -13.15
C ILE A 133 1.58 4.67 -13.01
N LEU A 134 1.47 3.47 -13.56
CA LEU A 134 0.27 2.65 -13.44
C LEU A 134 -0.08 2.36 -11.98
N LYS A 135 0.90 1.90 -11.18
CA LYS A 135 0.72 1.67 -9.73
C LYS A 135 0.25 2.95 -9.02
N GLY A 136 0.92 4.08 -9.23
CA GLY A 136 0.61 5.34 -8.58
C GLY A 136 -0.78 5.88 -8.94
N VAL A 137 -1.11 5.90 -10.24
CA VAL A 137 -2.43 6.35 -10.72
C VAL A 137 -3.53 5.46 -10.19
N SER A 138 -3.40 4.14 -10.26
CA SER A 138 -4.44 3.23 -9.78
C SER A 138 -4.67 3.34 -8.27
N VAL A 139 -3.62 3.53 -7.47
CA VAL A 139 -3.74 3.76 -6.02
C VAL A 139 -4.44 5.09 -5.71
N LEU A 140 -4.15 6.16 -6.44
CA LEU A 140 -4.83 7.45 -6.25
C LEU A 140 -6.30 7.41 -6.69
N VAL A 141 -6.61 6.71 -7.78
CA VAL A 141 -7.99 6.54 -8.27
C VAL A 141 -8.84 5.78 -7.25
N ILE A 142 -8.36 4.65 -6.73
CA ILE A 142 -9.13 3.91 -5.71
C ILE A 142 -9.28 4.72 -4.42
N ASP A 143 -8.27 5.50 -4.03
CA ASP A 143 -8.32 6.36 -2.85
C ASP A 143 -9.40 7.45 -2.98
N ALA A 144 -9.51 8.04 -4.17
CA ALA A 144 -10.54 9.01 -4.51
C ALA A 144 -11.94 8.35 -4.49
N LEU A 145 -12.08 7.17 -5.12
CA LEU A 145 -13.34 6.43 -5.15
C LEU A 145 -13.80 5.99 -3.74
N LEU A 146 -12.87 5.53 -2.90
CA LEU A 146 -13.19 5.18 -1.52
C LEU A 146 -13.58 6.40 -0.69
N LYS A 147 -12.96 7.57 -0.94
CA LYS A 147 -13.34 8.81 -0.27
C LYS A 147 -14.75 9.26 -0.68
N THR A 148 -15.07 9.22 -1.97
CA THR A 148 -16.42 9.58 -2.45
C THR A 148 -17.48 8.61 -1.99
N HIS A 149 -17.13 7.33 -1.85
CA HIS A 149 -17.97 6.35 -1.20
C HIS A 149 -18.16 6.79 0.25
N TYR A 150 -17.19 6.61 1.15
CA TYR A 150 -17.40 6.74 2.60
C TYR A 150 -17.66 8.15 3.17
N SER A 151 -17.40 9.25 2.44
CA SER A 151 -17.43 10.61 3.00
C SER A 151 -18.79 11.32 2.95
N ASP A 152 -19.76 10.85 2.17
CA ASP A 152 -21.05 11.54 2.08
C ASP A 152 -21.90 11.27 3.33
N LYS A 153 -22.35 12.36 3.97
CA LYS A 153 -23.23 12.29 5.14
C LYS A 153 -24.43 11.41 4.81
N ILE A 154 -24.66 10.41 5.66
CA ILE A 154 -25.77 9.48 5.55
C ILE A 154 -27.08 10.22 5.85
N ASP A 155 -27.61 10.91 4.84
CA ASP A 155 -29.03 11.25 4.80
C ASP A 155 -29.77 10.02 4.27
N GLY A 156 -30.80 9.56 4.98
CA GLY A 156 -31.43 8.24 4.78
C GLY A 156 -31.98 7.93 3.37
N TYR A 157 -32.05 8.92 2.47
CA TYR A 157 -32.41 8.75 1.06
C TYR A 157 -31.23 8.35 0.17
N ASN A 158 -30.00 8.69 0.56
CA ASN A 158 -28.80 8.47 -0.25
C ASN A 158 -28.28 7.03 -0.16
N VAL A 159 -28.62 6.27 0.89
CA VAL A 159 -28.11 4.90 1.12
C VAL A 159 -28.45 3.94 -0.04
N GLN A 160 -29.62 4.10 -0.66
CA GLN A 160 -30.09 3.20 -1.72
C GLN A 160 -29.44 3.51 -3.09
N VAL A 161 -29.11 4.78 -3.37
CA VAL A 161 -28.32 5.19 -4.54
C VAL A 161 -26.84 4.81 -4.37
N TRP A 162 -26.35 4.82 -3.13
CA TRP A 162 -24.98 4.46 -2.75
C TRP A 162 -24.69 2.95 -2.89
N LEU A 163 -25.73 2.12 -2.86
CA LEU A 163 -25.70 0.68 -3.15
C LEU A 163 -25.89 0.36 -4.64
N SER A 164 -25.92 1.37 -5.53
CA SER A 164 -26.11 1.13 -6.97
C SER A 164 -24.99 0.26 -7.54
N ASP A 165 -25.39 -0.74 -8.34
CA ASP A 165 -24.46 -1.69 -8.96
C ASP A 165 -23.45 -1.01 -9.90
N GLU A 166 -23.79 0.16 -10.46
CA GLU A 166 -22.91 0.93 -11.35
C GLU A 166 -21.71 1.55 -10.62
N ALA A 167 -21.95 2.20 -9.47
CA ALA A 167 -20.87 2.75 -8.65
C ALA A 167 -19.99 1.64 -8.04
N ALA A 168 -20.61 0.52 -7.67
CA ALA A 168 -19.91 -0.66 -7.19
C ALA A 168 -19.02 -1.28 -8.29
N ALA A 169 -19.51 -1.37 -9.53
CA ALA A 169 -18.75 -1.89 -10.66
C ALA A 169 -17.49 -1.05 -10.96
N GLY A 170 -17.60 0.28 -10.89
CA GLY A 170 -16.46 1.19 -11.03
C GLY A 170 -15.38 0.95 -9.97
N CYS A 171 -15.77 0.79 -8.70
CA CYS A 171 -14.84 0.49 -7.61
C CYS A 171 -14.18 -0.89 -7.74
N ARG A 172 -14.93 -1.91 -8.20
CA ARG A 172 -14.39 -3.24 -8.50
C ARG A 172 -13.34 -3.18 -9.60
N ALA A 173 -13.65 -2.53 -10.72
CA ALA A 173 -12.71 -2.35 -11.82
C ALA A 173 -11.43 -1.62 -11.37
N ALA A 174 -11.57 -0.51 -10.64
CA ALA A 174 -10.44 0.24 -10.10
C ALA A 174 -9.57 -0.61 -9.16
N THR A 175 -10.19 -1.49 -8.36
CA THR A 175 -9.46 -2.41 -7.49
C THR A 175 -8.64 -3.42 -8.31
N VAL A 176 -9.21 -3.99 -9.37
CA VAL A 176 -8.48 -4.91 -10.27
C VAL A 176 -7.29 -4.19 -10.92
N PHE A 177 -7.49 -2.97 -11.42
CA PHE A 177 -6.40 -2.15 -11.97
C PHE A 177 -5.31 -1.85 -10.94
N MET A 178 -5.68 -1.54 -9.70
CA MET A 178 -4.71 -1.34 -8.61
C MET A 178 -3.88 -2.60 -8.35
N GLN A 179 -4.53 -3.77 -8.22
CA GLN A 179 -3.81 -5.02 -7.98
C GLN A 179 -2.88 -5.37 -9.16
N TYR A 180 -3.34 -5.17 -10.39
CA TYR A 180 -2.51 -5.34 -11.58
C TYR A 180 -1.28 -4.42 -11.55
N GLY A 181 -1.47 -3.12 -11.28
CA GLY A 181 -0.38 -2.15 -11.21
C GLY A 181 0.65 -2.49 -10.14
N ILE A 182 0.22 -2.97 -8.97
CA ILE A 182 1.13 -3.41 -7.90
C ILE A 182 1.95 -4.62 -8.35
N VAL A 183 1.32 -5.69 -8.86
CA VAL A 183 2.03 -6.91 -9.26
C VAL A 183 2.94 -6.64 -10.46
N ALA A 184 2.46 -5.89 -11.46
CA ALA A 184 3.27 -5.49 -12.62
C ALA A 184 4.50 -4.68 -12.22
N ASN A 185 4.39 -3.79 -11.24
CA ASN A 185 5.53 -3.05 -10.72
C ASN A 185 6.61 -3.98 -10.15
N TYR A 186 6.23 -4.99 -9.36
CA TYR A 186 7.17 -5.99 -8.85
C TYR A 186 7.78 -6.87 -9.95
N CYS A 187 6.99 -7.26 -10.96
CA CYS A 187 7.50 -7.99 -12.12
C CYS A 187 8.49 -7.16 -12.94
N TRP A 188 8.26 -5.86 -13.13
CA TRP A 188 9.19 -4.97 -13.83
C TRP A 188 10.47 -4.71 -13.04
N LEU A 189 10.39 -4.57 -11.71
CA LEU A 189 11.57 -4.53 -10.84
C LEU A 189 12.40 -5.81 -10.97
N LEU A 190 11.74 -6.97 -11.04
CA LEU A 190 12.40 -8.26 -11.30
C LEU A 190 13.08 -8.32 -12.67
N VAL A 191 12.39 -7.86 -13.72
CA VAL A 191 12.96 -7.80 -15.08
C VAL A 191 14.21 -6.91 -15.12
N GLU A 192 14.18 -5.74 -14.47
CA GLU A 192 15.35 -4.86 -14.38
C GLU A 192 16.51 -5.53 -13.62
N GLY A 193 16.22 -6.21 -12.50
CA GLY A 193 17.21 -6.97 -11.74
C GLY A 193 17.86 -8.09 -12.57
N ILE A 194 17.05 -8.90 -13.25
CA ILE A 194 17.53 -9.99 -14.12
C ILE A 194 18.35 -9.42 -15.29
N TYR A 195 17.90 -8.34 -15.91
CA TYR A 195 18.62 -7.67 -16.98
C TYR A 195 20.01 -7.21 -16.53
N LEU A 196 20.10 -6.54 -15.38
CA LEU A 196 21.37 -6.07 -14.81
C LEU A 196 22.30 -7.26 -14.45
N HIS A 197 21.75 -8.34 -13.92
CA HIS A 197 22.51 -9.55 -13.60
C HIS A 197 23.10 -10.19 -14.87
N ASN A 198 22.27 -10.38 -15.90
CA ASN A 198 22.69 -10.98 -17.16
C ASN A 198 23.76 -10.13 -17.87
N LEU A 199 23.62 -8.80 -17.85
CA LEU A 199 24.62 -7.89 -18.40
C LEU A 199 25.99 -8.02 -17.71
N LEU A 200 26.01 -8.18 -16.37
CA LEU A 200 27.26 -8.21 -15.60
C LEU A 200 27.96 -9.56 -15.58
N VAL A 201 27.20 -10.67 -15.60
CA VAL A 201 27.73 -12.03 -15.45
C VAL A 201 27.90 -12.71 -16.80
N VAL A 202 26.91 -12.57 -17.67
CA VAL A 202 26.74 -13.49 -18.78
C VAL A 202 27.32 -12.94 -20.09
N ALA A 203 27.49 -11.61 -20.19
CA ALA A 203 28.32 -10.85 -21.16
C ALA A 203 28.31 -11.25 -22.67
N VAL A 204 27.53 -12.24 -23.11
CA VAL A 204 27.72 -12.99 -24.37
C VAL A 204 26.42 -13.18 -25.18
N PHE A 205 25.25 -12.76 -24.71
CA PHE A 205 23.98 -13.13 -25.37
C PHE A 205 23.34 -12.10 -26.29
N SER A 206 22.78 -12.62 -27.38
CA SER A 206 22.06 -11.92 -28.44
C SER A 206 20.85 -11.13 -27.90
N GLU A 207 20.95 -9.81 -27.92
CA GLU A 207 20.08 -8.86 -27.19
C GLU A 207 18.61 -8.84 -27.67
N ARG A 208 18.32 -9.28 -28.90
CA ARG A 208 17.03 -9.01 -29.55
C ARG A 208 15.93 -10.05 -29.26
N SER A 209 16.29 -11.32 -29.06
CA SER A 209 15.31 -12.40 -28.79
C SER A 209 14.84 -12.43 -27.33
N TYR A 210 15.70 -12.07 -26.38
CA TYR A 210 15.36 -12.04 -24.94
C TYR A 210 14.46 -10.87 -24.56
N PHE A 211 14.38 -9.81 -25.37
CA PHE A 211 13.52 -8.65 -25.07
C PHE A 211 12.03 -9.02 -25.01
N THR A 212 11.56 -9.84 -25.94
CA THR A 212 10.17 -10.33 -25.93
C THR A 212 9.89 -11.13 -24.66
N LEU A 213 10.84 -11.96 -24.21
CA LEU A 213 10.71 -12.70 -22.95
C LEU A 213 10.60 -11.75 -21.75
N TYR A 214 11.44 -10.71 -21.67
CA TYR A 214 11.35 -9.71 -20.61
C TYR A 214 10.00 -8.98 -20.60
N LEU A 215 9.46 -8.64 -21.77
CA LEU A 215 8.14 -8.02 -21.90
C LEU A 215 7.01 -8.96 -21.44
N CYS A 216 7.09 -10.26 -21.79
CA CYS A 216 6.15 -11.28 -21.33
C CYS A 216 6.22 -11.49 -19.82
N ILE A 217 7.42 -11.46 -19.21
CA ILE A 217 7.57 -11.57 -17.75
C ILE A 217 7.03 -10.32 -17.06
N GLY A 218 7.29 -9.12 -17.59
CA GLY A 218 6.86 -7.86 -17.00
C GLY A 218 5.34 -7.66 -17.01
N TRP A 219 4.68 -7.86 -18.16
CA TRP A 219 3.25 -7.59 -18.33
C TRP A 219 2.36 -8.84 -18.35
N GLY A 220 2.87 -9.97 -18.86
CA GLY A 220 2.11 -11.21 -18.97
C GLY A 220 2.00 -11.98 -17.66
N ALA A 221 3.09 -12.08 -16.88
CA ALA A 221 3.05 -12.80 -15.61
C ALA A 221 2.03 -12.22 -14.60
N PRO A 222 1.90 -10.88 -14.42
CA PRO A 222 0.85 -10.31 -13.58
C PRO A 222 -0.57 -10.73 -14.00
N MET A 223 -0.86 -10.78 -15.31
CA MET A 223 -2.17 -11.18 -15.82
C MET A 223 -2.48 -12.65 -15.47
N LEU A 224 -1.49 -13.53 -15.53
CA LEU A 224 -1.64 -14.95 -15.22
C LEU A 224 -2.13 -15.20 -13.78
N PHE A 225 -1.66 -14.41 -12.81
CA PHE A 225 -2.09 -14.53 -11.41
C PHE A 225 -3.34 -13.69 -11.09
N LEU A 226 -3.52 -12.57 -11.78
CA LEU A 226 -4.67 -11.70 -11.58
C LEU A 226 -5.98 -12.35 -12.04
N ILE A 227 -6.00 -13.01 -13.20
CA ILE A 227 -7.23 -13.59 -13.76
C ILE A 227 -7.86 -14.63 -12.81
N PRO A 228 -7.12 -15.63 -12.28
CA PRO A 228 -7.67 -16.54 -11.27
C PRO A 228 -8.19 -15.82 -10.02
N TRP A 229 -7.48 -14.80 -9.54
CA TRP A 229 -7.91 -14.03 -8.37
C TRP A 229 -9.24 -13.30 -8.62
N VAL A 230 -9.39 -12.66 -9.80
CA VAL A 230 -10.64 -11.98 -10.19
C VAL A 230 -11.79 -12.98 -10.27
N ILE A 231 -11.58 -14.16 -10.87
CA ILE A 231 -12.62 -15.20 -10.97
C ILE A 231 -13.06 -15.64 -9.57
N VAL A 232 -12.12 -15.93 -8.67
CA VAL A 232 -12.43 -16.34 -7.30
C VAL A 232 -13.18 -15.22 -6.54
N LYS A 233 -12.73 -13.97 -6.65
CA LYS A 233 -13.41 -12.82 -6.02
C LYS A 233 -14.82 -12.63 -6.56
N PHE A 234 -15.02 -12.78 -7.86
CA PHE A 234 -16.33 -12.66 -8.49
C PHE A 234 -17.29 -13.78 -8.07
N LEU A 235 -16.80 -15.03 -7.92
CA LEU A 235 -17.66 -16.17 -7.56
C LEU A 235 -17.97 -16.24 -6.06
N TYR A 236 -17.02 -15.90 -5.19
CA TYR A 236 -17.15 -16.14 -3.75
C TYR A 236 -17.36 -14.87 -2.91
N GLU A 237 -16.90 -13.70 -3.38
CA GLU A 237 -16.90 -12.46 -2.59
C GLU A 237 -17.42 -11.25 -3.41
N ASN A 238 -18.55 -11.43 -4.11
CA ASN A 238 -19.15 -10.37 -4.92
C ASN A 238 -19.98 -9.37 -4.10
N ILE A 239 -19.35 -8.72 -3.11
CA ILE A 239 -20.01 -7.77 -2.21
C ILE A 239 -19.34 -6.40 -2.35
N GLN A 240 -20.15 -5.35 -2.60
CA GLN A 240 -19.72 -3.95 -2.70
C GLN A 240 -18.44 -3.77 -3.53
N CYS A 241 -17.36 -3.25 -2.93
CA CYS A 241 -16.06 -3.05 -3.55
C CYS A 241 -15.03 -4.05 -3.03
N TRP A 242 -14.21 -4.62 -3.92
CA TRP A 242 -13.23 -5.70 -3.64
C TRP A 242 -11.98 -5.27 -2.85
N SER A 243 -12.06 -4.18 -2.08
CA SER A 243 -10.94 -3.69 -1.27
C SER A 243 -10.72 -4.53 0.00
N THR A 244 -11.77 -5.13 0.54
CA THR A 244 -11.70 -5.99 1.74
C THR A 244 -11.38 -7.44 1.38
N ASN A 245 -10.51 -8.07 2.17
CA ASN A 245 -10.12 -9.46 2.02
C ASN A 245 -10.55 -10.24 3.27
N ASN A 246 -11.69 -10.92 3.19
CA ASN A 246 -12.20 -11.71 4.32
C ASN A 246 -11.44 -13.04 4.39
N ASN A 247 -11.31 -13.73 3.25
CA ASN A 247 -10.56 -14.97 3.17
C ASN A 247 -9.09 -14.73 2.80
N MET A 248 -8.19 -14.98 3.75
CA MET A 248 -6.74 -14.83 3.58
C MET A 248 -6.19 -15.70 2.44
N GLY A 249 -6.77 -16.89 2.22
CA GLY A 249 -6.35 -17.82 1.17
C GLY A 249 -6.49 -17.24 -0.25
N PHE A 250 -7.57 -16.51 -0.53
CA PHE A 250 -7.75 -15.88 -1.85
C PHE A 250 -6.74 -14.76 -2.07
N TRP A 251 -6.40 -14.02 -1.02
CA TRP A 251 -5.42 -12.95 -1.11
C TRP A 251 -3.98 -13.46 -1.37
N TRP A 252 -3.65 -14.68 -0.93
CA TRP A 252 -2.36 -15.32 -1.21
C TRP A 252 -2.08 -15.57 -2.69
N ILE A 253 -3.13 -15.70 -3.54
CA ILE A 253 -2.98 -15.87 -5.00
C ILE A 253 -2.18 -14.71 -5.60
N LEU A 254 -2.46 -13.47 -5.18
CA LEU A 254 -1.72 -12.28 -5.62
C LEU A 254 -0.44 -12.06 -4.84
N ARG A 255 -0.39 -12.46 -3.56
CA ARG A 255 0.76 -12.23 -2.70
C ARG A 255 1.95 -13.14 -3.04
N PHE A 256 1.68 -14.36 -3.47
CA PHE A 256 2.69 -15.34 -3.85
C PHE A 256 3.67 -14.85 -4.95
N PRO A 257 3.23 -14.38 -6.14
CA PRO A 257 4.15 -13.92 -7.17
C PRO A 257 4.96 -12.69 -6.74
N VAL A 258 4.39 -11.81 -5.90
CA VAL A 258 5.10 -10.66 -5.33
C VAL A 258 6.23 -11.11 -4.42
N PHE A 259 5.96 -12.01 -3.46
CA PHE A 259 7.01 -12.55 -2.59
C PHE A 259 8.10 -13.28 -3.38
N LEU A 260 7.72 -14.07 -4.38
CA LEU A 260 8.69 -14.77 -5.24
C LEU A 260 9.59 -13.78 -5.99
N ALA A 261 9.01 -12.71 -6.56
CA ALA A 261 9.78 -11.67 -7.25
C ALA A 261 10.73 -10.93 -6.31
N ILE A 262 10.27 -10.57 -5.11
CA ILE A 262 11.09 -9.92 -4.07
C ILE A 262 12.26 -10.82 -3.66
N LEU A 263 12.00 -12.12 -3.44
CA LEU A 263 13.02 -13.08 -3.04
C LEU A 263 14.10 -13.26 -4.12
N ILE A 264 13.69 -13.41 -5.39
CA ILE A 264 14.63 -13.53 -6.52
C ILE A 264 15.46 -12.24 -6.66
N ASN A 265 14.82 -11.07 -6.58
CA ASN A 265 15.52 -9.78 -6.61
C ASN A 265 16.54 -9.63 -5.48
N PHE A 266 16.23 -10.10 -4.28
CA PHE A 266 17.15 -10.09 -3.15
C PHE A 266 18.41 -10.94 -3.42
N PHE A 267 18.24 -12.15 -3.97
CA PHE A 267 19.37 -13.00 -4.36
C PHE A 267 20.22 -12.35 -5.47
N ILE A 268 19.58 -11.79 -6.48
CA ILE A 268 20.24 -11.05 -7.56
C ILE A 268 21.07 -9.89 -6.98
N PHE A 269 20.49 -9.11 -6.06
CA PHE A 269 21.17 -8.00 -5.41
C PHE A 269 22.44 -8.46 -4.69
N ILE A 270 22.36 -9.51 -3.87
CA ILE A 270 23.54 -10.03 -3.15
C ILE A 270 24.64 -10.41 -4.15
N ARG A 271 24.28 -11.09 -5.25
CA ARG A 271 25.25 -11.46 -6.30
C ARG A 271 25.88 -10.25 -6.98
N ILE A 272 25.08 -9.23 -7.32
CA ILE A 272 25.58 -7.99 -7.92
C ILE A 272 26.54 -7.27 -6.97
N ILE A 273 26.21 -7.17 -5.68
CA ILE A 273 27.09 -6.56 -4.69
C ILE A 273 28.39 -7.36 -4.54
N GLN A 274 28.34 -8.70 -4.51
CA GLN A 274 29.54 -9.55 -4.49
C GLN A 274 30.45 -9.26 -5.70
N ILE A 275 29.88 -9.20 -6.90
CA ILE A 275 30.63 -8.91 -8.13
C ILE A 275 31.23 -7.50 -8.11
N LEU A 276 30.43 -6.50 -7.72
CA LEU A 276 30.86 -5.10 -7.66
C LEU A 276 32.02 -4.92 -6.67
N VAL A 277 31.92 -5.55 -5.49
CA VAL A 277 32.98 -5.54 -4.48
C VAL A 277 34.24 -6.23 -4.99
N SER A 278 34.13 -7.35 -5.69
CA SER A 278 35.27 -8.05 -6.30
C SER A 278 35.95 -7.20 -7.38
N LYS A 279 35.18 -6.58 -8.28
CA LYS A 279 35.72 -5.68 -9.32
C LYS A 279 36.38 -4.43 -8.71
N LEU A 280 35.79 -3.86 -7.65
CA LEU A 280 36.36 -2.70 -6.95
C LEU A 280 37.70 -3.08 -6.29
N ARG A 281 37.79 -4.23 -5.61
CA ARG A 281 39.06 -4.71 -5.02
C ARG A 281 40.14 -4.92 -6.07
N ALA A 282 39.80 -5.50 -7.23
CA ALA A 282 40.74 -5.73 -8.32
C ALA A 282 41.28 -4.40 -8.91
N HIS A 283 40.41 -3.41 -9.15
CA HIS A 283 40.83 -2.08 -9.60
C HIS A 283 41.67 -1.34 -8.55
N GLN A 284 41.36 -1.52 -7.27
CA GLN A 284 42.15 -0.94 -6.19
C GLN A 284 43.56 -1.56 -6.14
N MET A 285 43.69 -2.89 -6.31
CA MET A 285 45.00 -3.54 -6.40
C MET A 285 45.80 -3.02 -7.60
N ARG A 286 45.16 -2.82 -8.76
CA ARG A 286 45.78 -2.22 -9.94
C ARG A 286 46.17 -0.75 -9.70
N TYR A 287 45.42 0.00 -8.88
CA TYR A 287 45.73 1.38 -8.52
C TYR A 287 46.98 1.49 -7.65
N THR A 288 47.05 0.65 -6.61
CA THR A 288 48.20 0.61 -5.72
C THR A 288 49.47 0.17 -6.43
N ASP A 289 49.37 -0.76 -7.39
CA ASP A 289 50.53 -1.31 -8.11
C ASP A 289 51.17 -0.29 -9.06
N TYR A 290 50.39 0.54 -9.79
CA TYR A 290 51.01 1.62 -10.55
C TYR A 290 51.66 2.66 -9.65
N LYS A 291 51.07 2.97 -8.48
CA LYS A 291 51.64 3.98 -7.58
C LYS A 291 52.93 3.46 -6.97
N PHE A 292 53.03 2.16 -6.67
CA PHE A 292 54.27 1.51 -6.26
C PHE A 292 55.32 1.50 -7.38
N ARG A 293 54.95 1.23 -8.63
CA ARG A 293 55.87 1.26 -9.77
C ARG A 293 56.43 2.66 -10.05
N TRP A 294 55.60 3.71 -9.93
CA TRP A 294 56.04 5.11 -10.09
C TRP A 294 56.90 5.60 -8.92
N VAL A 295 56.63 5.15 -7.69
CA VAL A 295 57.45 5.49 -6.52
C VAL A 295 58.81 4.79 -6.55
N LEU A 296 58.89 3.54 -7.06
CA LEU A 296 60.17 2.85 -7.26
C LEU A 296 61.04 3.44 -8.38
N ALA A 297 60.46 4.17 -9.34
CA ALA A 297 61.19 4.71 -10.47
C ALA A 297 61.82 6.11 -10.22
N VAL A 298 61.47 6.80 -9.12
CA VAL A 298 61.80 8.23 -8.95
C VAL A 298 62.49 8.61 -7.61
N ALA A 299 62.65 7.73 -6.60
CA ALA A 299 63.39 8.13 -5.39
C ALA A 299 64.06 6.98 -4.58
N PRO A 300 65.22 7.22 -3.91
CA PRO A 300 65.91 6.27 -3.03
C PRO A 300 65.25 6.13 -1.64
N PRO A 301 65.64 5.13 -0.83
CA PRO A 301 64.86 4.66 0.31
C PRO A 301 65.12 5.53 1.54
N LEU A 302 64.16 6.39 1.93
CA LEU A 302 64.12 6.90 3.29
C LEU A 302 62.70 7.14 3.81
N CYS A 303 62.30 6.17 4.63
CA CYS A 303 61.39 6.26 5.76
C CYS A 303 59.89 6.54 5.61
N PRO A 304 59.11 6.02 6.57
CA PRO A 304 57.69 5.76 6.46
C PRO A 304 56.86 6.77 7.27
N ARG A 305 55.54 6.74 7.06
CA ARG A 305 54.45 7.36 7.83
C ARG A 305 53.76 8.51 7.09
N LEU A 306 52.43 8.46 7.16
CA LEU A 306 51.46 9.49 6.78
C LEU A 306 51.06 9.60 5.29
N CYS A 307 50.51 8.53 4.72
CA CYS A 307 49.44 8.70 3.73
C CYS A 307 48.10 8.48 4.41
N ALA A 308 47.46 9.59 4.77
CA ALA A 308 46.14 9.65 5.39
C ALA A 308 45.12 8.80 4.60
N HIS A 309 44.59 7.81 5.31
CA HIS A 309 43.61 6.83 4.90
C HIS A 309 42.25 7.51 4.63
N ARG A 310 42.02 8.07 3.44
CA ARG A 310 40.69 8.59 3.08
C ARG A 310 39.77 7.41 2.73
N ALA A 311 38.99 7.01 3.74
CA ALA A 311 38.05 5.88 3.79
C ALA A 311 37.44 5.45 2.43
N PRO A 312 37.78 4.23 1.94
CA PRO A 312 37.15 3.59 0.77
C PRO A 312 35.66 3.29 0.97
N SER A 313 35.19 3.16 2.23
CA SER A 313 33.80 2.79 2.54
C SER A 313 32.76 3.79 2.06
N ARG A 314 33.07 5.09 1.92
CA ARG A 314 32.06 6.10 1.57
C ARG A 314 31.61 6.04 0.11
N ARG A 315 32.49 5.71 -0.84
CA ARG A 315 32.12 5.58 -2.26
C ARG A 315 31.37 4.28 -2.53
N LEU A 316 31.80 3.17 -1.91
CA LEU A 316 31.13 1.88 -2.00
C LEU A 316 29.75 1.95 -1.30
N ALA A 317 29.67 2.50 -0.09
CA ALA A 317 28.40 2.72 0.59
C ALA A 317 27.47 3.63 -0.21
N ARG A 318 27.97 4.66 -0.90
CA ARG A 318 27.11 5.54 -1.72
C ARG A 318 26.54 4.80 -2.93
N SER A 319 27.31 3.95 -3.62
CA SER A 319 26.78 3.16 -4.75
C SER A 319 25.83 2.05 -4.29
N THR A 320 26.14 1.37 -3.18
CA THR A 320 25.32 0.29 -2.60
C THR A 320 24.04 0.82 -1.94
N LEU A 321 24.09 1.93 -1.20
CA LEU A 321 22.93 2.58 -0.56
C LEU A 321 21.95 3.12 -1.61
N THR A 322 22.43 3.47 -2.80
CA THR A 322 21.59 3.94 -3.91
C THR A 322 20.90 2.78 -4.64
N LEU A 323 21.50 1.59 -4.62
CA LEU A 323 20.97 0.38 -5.26
C LEU A 323 19.89 -0.33 -4.39
N ILE A 324 19.87 -0.07 -3.07
CA ILE A 324 18.93 -0.68 -2.11
C ILE A 324 17.46 -0.24 -2.32
N PRO A 325 17.15 1.07 -2.46
CA PRO A 325 15.80 1.52 -2.82
C PRO A 325 15.39 1.11 -4.24
N LEU A 326 16.38 1.03 -5.14
CA LEU A 326 16.20 0.77 -6.57
C LEU A 326 15.56 -0.62 -6.83
N LEU A 327 16.06 -1.65 -6.14
CA LEU A 327 15.60 -3.03 -6.28
C LEU A 327 14.48 -3.43 -5.31
N GLY A 328 13.92 -2.47 -4.55
CA GLY A 328 12.81 -2.74 -3.63
C GLY A 328 13.19 -3.59 -2.41
N ILE A 329 14.45 -3.55 -1.97
CA ILE A 329 14.97 -4.46 -0.92
C ILE A 329 14.39 -4.16 0.46
N HIS A 330 13.92 -2.93 0.68
CA HIS A 330 13.24 -2.55 1.92
C HIS A 330 12.03 -3.46 2.20
N GLU A 331 11.33 -3.90 1.16
CA GLU A 331 10.18 -4.81 1.24
C GLU A 331 10.58 -6.21 1.76
N VAL A 332 11.82 -6.67 1.54
CA VAL A 332 12.31 -7.95 2.06
C VAL A 332 12.34 -7.93 3.60
N VAL A 333 12.78 -6.83 4.19
CA VAL A 333 12.92 -6.68 5.65
C VAL A 333 11.54 -6.80 6.32
N PHE A 334 10.50 -6.27 5.69
CA PHE A 334 9.14 -6.29 6.19
C PHE A 334 8.32 -7.49 5.72
N ALA A 335 8.74 -8.17 4.64
CA ALA A 335 8.16 -9.41 4.14
C ALA A 335 8.28 -10.56 5.16
N PHE A 336 9.41 -10.66 5.85
CA PHE A 336 9.63 -11.68 6.89
C PHE A 336 8.81 -11.44 8.17
N ILE A 337 8.36 -10.19 8.38
CA ILE A 337 7.43 -9.85 9.46
C ILE A 337 6.01 -10.08 8.92
N THR A 338 5.50 -11.30 9.00
CA THR A 338 4.17 -11.64 8.48
C THR A 338 3.06 -10.89 9.24
N ASP A 339 2.00 -10.52 8.53
CA ASP A 339 0.87 -9.77 9.11
C ASP A 339 0.14 -10.55 10.21
N GLU A 340 0.33 -11.87 10.29
CA GLU A 340 -0.24 -12.74 11.33
C GLU A 340 0.44 -12.58 12.69
N HIS A 341 1.72 -12.19 12.73
CA HIS A 341 2.49 -12.04 13.98
C HIS A 341 2.59 -10.57 14.44
N ALA A 342 2.28 -9.61 13.56
CA ALA A 342 2.33 -8.18 13.87
C ALA A 342 1.02 -7.71 14.51
N GLN A 343 0.91 -7.81 15.83
CA GLN A 343 -0.18 -7.19 16.59
C GLN A 343 0.21 -5.80 17.12
N GLY A 344 -0.75 -4.86 17.16
CA GLY A 344 -0.57 -3.54 17.77
C GLY A 344 0.45 -2.64 17.05
N THR A 345 1.33 -2.00 17.84
CA THR A 345 2.30 -0.97 17.40
C THR A 345 3.21 -1.41 16.25
N LEU A 346 3.64 -2.67 16.25
CA LEU A 346 4.55 -3.19 15.22
C LEU A 346 3.92 -3.16 13.82
N ARG A 347 2.61 -3.43 13.73
CA ARG A 347 1.86 -3.36 12.46
C ARG A 347 1.80 -1.94 11.93
N TYR A 348 1.60 -0.94 12.80
CA TYR A 348 1.59 0.47 12.38
C TYR A 348 2.95 0.92 11.88
N VAL A 349 4.01 0.57 12.59
CA VAL A 349 5.38 0.92 12.20
C VAL A 349 5.74 0.29 10.86
N LYS A 350 5.44 -1.00 10.68
CA LYS A 350 5.62 -1.71 9.40
C LYS A 350 4.86 -1.00 8.27
N LEU A 351 3.55 -0.80 8.43
CA LEU A 351 2.72 -0.14 7.42
C LEU A 351 3.23 1.26 7.07
N PHE A 352 3.68 2.03 8.07
CA PHE A 352 4.25 3.35 7.84
C PHE A 352 5.50 3.29 6.96
N PHE A 353 6.46 2.43 7.29
CA PHE A 353 7.69 2.31 6.51
C PHE A 353 7.44 1.77 5.10
N ASP A 354 6.62 0.73 4.96
CA ASP A 354 6.26 0.14 3.66
C ASP A 354 5.58 1.18 2.76
N LEU A 355 4.54 1.86 3.26
CA LEU A 355 3.82 2.87 2.49
C LEU A 355 4.69 4.08 2.15
N PHE A 356 5.49 4.56 3.10
CA PHE A 356 6.39 5.68 2.88
C PHE A 356 7.40 5.35 1.78
N LEU A 357 8.17 4.27 1.94
CA LEU A 357 9.22 3.90 1.00
C LEU A 357 8.64 3.55 -0.37
N SER A 358 7.54 2.78 -0.43
CA SER A 358 6.87 2.45 -1.69
C SER A 358 6.35 3.69 -2.43
N SER A 359 5.83 4.70 -1.71
CA SER A 359 5.31 5.93 -2.34
C SER A 359 6.41 6.82 -2.95
N PHE A 360 7.59 6.88 -2.33
CA PHE A 360 8.73 7.66 -2.81
C PHE A 360 9.69 6.86 -3.71
N GLN A 361 9.50 5.55 -3.84
CA GLN A 361 10.37 4.69 -4.64
C GLN A 361 10.43 5.17 -6.10
N GLY A 362 9.28 5.48 -6.73
CA GLY A 362 9.27 5.94 -8.12
C GLY A 362 10.02 7.26 -8.32
N LEU A 363 9.96 8.19 -7.35
CA LEU A 363 10.74 9.44 -7.36
C LEU A 363 12.24 9.15 -7.35
N LEU A 364 12.69 8.25 -6.46
CA LEU A 364 14.11 7.87 -6.38
C LEU A 364 14.58 7.22 -7.67
N VAL A 365 13.79 6.30 -8.24
CA VAL A 365 14.11 5.60 -9.49
C VAL A 365 14.20 6.61 -10.67
N ALA A 366 13.29 7.58 -10.75
CA ALA A 366 13.34 8.65 -11.76
C ALA A 366 14.59 9.54 -11.63
N ILE A 367 14.94 9.95 -10.40
CA ILE A 367 16.14 10.77 -10.14
C ILE A 367 17.41 10.02 -10.56
N LEU A 368 17.51 8.74 -10.21
CA LEU A 368 18.72 7.97 -10.42
C LEU A 368 18.93 7.56 -11.88
N TYR A 369 17.89 7.11 -12.58
CA TYR A 369 18.02 6.65 -13.96
C TYR A 369 17.91 7.75 -15.01
N CYS A 370 17.23 8.86 -14.71
CA CYS A 370 17.03 9.97 -15.64
C CYS A 370 17.80 11.23 -15.22
N PHE A 371 17.46 11.87 -14.09
CA PHE A 371 17.95 13.23 -13.79
C PHE A 371 19.43 13.31 -13.39
N VAL A 372 19.99 12.27 -12.79
CA VAL A 372 21.41 12.22 -12.38
C VAL A 372 22.27 11.48 -13.40
N ASN A 373 21.64 10.87 -14.42
CA ASN A 373 22.35 10.11 -15.43
C ASN A 373 23.08 11.07 -16.38
N LYS A 374 24.41 10.96 -16.45
CA LYS A 374 25.26 11.86 -17.26
C LYS A 374 25.07 11.69 -18.78
N GLU A 375 24.43 10.60 -19.20
CA GLU A 375 24.14 10.35 -20.62
C GLU A 375 22.91 11.13 -21.11
N VAL A 376 22.04 11.56 -20.19
CA VAL A 376 20.86 12.39 -20.42
C VAL A 376 21.23 13.85 -20.17
#